data_AF-A0A7Z8P2U0-F1
#
_entry.id   AF-A0A7Z8P2U0-F1
#
_cell.length_a   1.000
_cell.length_b   1.000
_cell.length_c   1.000
_cell.angle_alpha   90.00
_cell.angle_beta   90.00
_cell.angle_gamma   90.00
#
_symmetry.space_group_name_H-M   'P 1'
#
loop_
_entity.id
_entity.type
_entity.pdbx_description
1 polymer ?
#
loop_
_entity_poly.entity_id
_entity_poly.type
_entity_poly.pdbx_seq_one_letter_code
_entity_poly.pdbx_strand_id
1 'polypeptide(L)'
;MVEVGDKVIGYSTDPGVRNKGASGGLVTAILAAALEKGLVEEVVVLKHINEYEAIPIITSDVEDVLASAGSMHTVPVNLAKYAIGKNVAMPGKPCDIRGVIEQAKRNEVNIDNTYLIGLNCGGTMYPVQTREMLINMYDIDPEDVTGENIEKGNLIFRTKSGEEKGISIDELEEAGYGRRLSCRYCDVKIPVNADLACGNWGVIGELTGNATFCEVMNEKGVRLLENAIDAGYVEIEPASDKAITIREKVNNVMLSMGEKWSEKVFTEIPDGERTQYYMEQFADCINCGACKEICPVCTCGEDSKCTMYHNLEDNYRMSMFHMVRLMHLSDSCIGCGQCTDVCPVDIPLTTIFRRFADKSQKKYNYKAGMTLERPPFLEVMPR
;
A
#
# COMPACT_ATOMS: atom_id res chain seq x y z
N MET A 1 29.85 -0.81 6.79
CA MET A 1 28.97 -0.44 7.91
C MET A 1 27.88 0.42 7.30
N VAL A 2 26.63 0.06 7.54
CA VAL A 2 25.47 0.74 6.98
C VAL A 2 25.10 1.88 7.93
N GLU A 3 24.79 3.06 7.41
CA GLU A 3 24.41 4.23 8.19
C GLU A 3 23.00 4.73 7.84
N VAL A 4 22.36 5.44 8.79
CA VAL A 4 21.09 6.11 8.53
C VAL A 4 21.27 7.17 7.45
N GLY A 5 20.42 7.13 6.43
CA GLY A 5 20.47 8.02 5.27
C GLY A 5 21.15 7.41 4.05
N ASP A 6 21.80 6.25 4.19
CA ASP A 6 22.41 5.52 3.09
C ASP A 6 21.40 5.20 2.00
N LYS A 7 21.86 5.34 0.75
CA LYS A 7 21.12 4.96 -0.45
C LYS A 7 21.94 3.93 -1.19
N VAL A 8 21.40 2.73 -1.32
CA VAL A 8 22.12 1.58 -1.85
C VAL A 8 21.32 0.92 -2.96
N ILE A 9 22.04 0.23 -3.85
CA ILE A 9 21.49 -0.76 -4.76
C ILE A 9 21.84 -2.13 -4.20
N GLY A 10 20.84 -2.98 -4.01
CA GLY A 10 21.03 -4.30 -3.42
C GLY A 10 20.18 -5.38 -4.05
N TYR A 11 20.58 -6.63 -3.89
CA TYR A 11 19.88 -7.80 -4.40
C TYR A 11 20.11 -9.03 -3.53
N SER A 12 19.19 -9.98 -3.64
CA SER A 12 19.33 -11.32 -3.06
C SER A 12 20.51 -12.06 -3.68
N THR A 13 21.30 -12.74 -2.86
CA THR A 13 22.35 -13.66 -3.32
C THR A 13 21.77 -14.95 -3.91
N ASP A 14 20.53 -15.31 -3.54
CA ASP A 14 19.79 -16.41 -4.16
C ASP A 14 19.17 -15.95 -5.51
N PRO A 15 19.59 -16.51 -6.66
CA PRO A 15 19.02 -16.21 -7.97
C PRO A 15 17.53 -16.56 -8.08
N GLY A 16 17.07 -17.57 -7.34
CA GLY A 16 15.68 -18.00 -7.28
C GLY A 16 14.77 -16.96 -6.64
N VAL A 17 15.29 -16.10 -5.77
CA VAL A 17 14.57 -14.95 -5.20
C VAL A 17 14.83 -13.68 -6.01
N ARG A 18 16.07 -13.48 -6.46
CA ARG A 18 16.50 -12.29 -7.20
C ARG A 18 15.68 -12.03 -8.46
N ASN A 19 15.27 -13.09 -9.17
CA ASN A 19 14.68 -12.99 -10.50
C ASN A 19 13.15 -13.18 -10.52
N LYS A 20 12.49 -13.31 -9.37
CA LYS A 20 11.05 -13.63 -9.27
C LYS A 20 10.10 -12.42 -9.36
N GLY A 21 10.62 -11.19 -9.41
CA GLY A 21 9.77 -9.99 -9.40
C GLY A 21 10.33 -8.82 -10.21
N ALA A 22 9.74 -7.64 -10.01
CA ALA A 22 10.15 -6.41 -10.72
C ALA A 22 11.46 -5.78 -10.21
N SER A 23 12.11 -6.40 -9.23
CA SER A 23 13.30 -5.92 -8.52
C SER A 23 14.16 -7.11 -8.12
N GLY A 24 15.34 -6.87 -7.54
CA GLY A 24 16.32 -7.91 -7.22
C GLY A 24 16.06 -8.75 -5.97
N GLY A 25 14.83 -8.90 -5.50
CA GLY A 25 14.50 -9.77 -4.34
C GLY A 25 15.08 -9.34 -2.98
N LEU A 26 15.61 -8.11 -2.88
CA LEU A 26 16.29 -7.61 -1.67
C LEU A 26 15.40 -7.68 -0.42
N VAL A 27 14.14 -7.26 -0.54
CA VAL A 27 13.20 -7.21 0.59
C VAL A 27 12.89 -8.60 1.13
N THR A 28 12.65 -9.56 0.25
CA THR A 28 12.43 -10.96 0.62
C THR A 28 13.64 -11.51 1.36
N ALA A 29 14.84 -11.29 0.84
CA ALA A 29 16.09 -11.74 1.44
C ALA A 29 16.33 -11.12 2.83
N ILE A 30 16.02 -9.83 3.01
CA ILE A 30 16.10 -9.16 4.32
C ILE A 30 15.13 -9.79 5.32
N LEU A 31 13.88 -10.03 4.94
CA LEU A 31 12.87 -10.65 5.82
C LEU A 31 13.27 -12.08 6.20
N ALA A 32 13.76 -12.86 5.24
CA ALA A 32 14.24 -14.22 5.46
C ALA A 32 15.41 -14.25 6.45
N ALA A 33 16.41 -13.37 6.26
CA ALA A 33 17.52 -13.24 7.20
C ALA A 33 17.08 -12.76 8.58
N ALA A 34 16.08 -11.87 8.66
CA ALA A 34 15.57 -11.38 9.94
C ALA A 34 14.90 -12.49 10.77
N LEU A 35 14.20 -13.43 10.12
CA LEU A 35 13.70 -14.65 10.77
C LEU A 35 14.84 -15.60 11.14
N GLU A 36 15.71 -15.95 10.19
CA GLU A 36 16.74 -16.97 10.39
C GLU A 36 17.70 -16.61 11.54
N LYS A 37 18.06 -15.32 11.64
CA LYS A 37 18.95 -14.81 12.70
C LYS A 37 18.23 -14.45 14.00
N GLY A 38 16.90 -14.60 14.05
CA GLY A 38 16.10 -14.31 15.23
C GLY A 38 16.01 -12.83 15.58
N LEU A 39 16.16 -11.94 14.59
CA LEU A 39 15.88 -10.50 14.77
C LEU A 39 14.38 -10.26 15.00
N VAL A 40 13.54 -11.10 14.38
CA VAL A 40 12.09 -11.18 14.58
C VAL A 40 11.65 -12.64 14.66
N GLU A 41 10.53 -12.91 15.35
CA GLU A 41 9.97 -14.27 15.49
C GLU A 41 8.98 -14.62 14.37
N GLU A 42 8.27 -13.62 13.86
CA GLU A 42 7.26 -13.76 12.82
C GLU A 42 7.42 -12.63 11.78
N VAL A 43 7.02 -12.89 10.54
CA VAL A 43 6.89 -11.87 9.50
C VAL A 43 5.52 -11.94 8.84
N VAL A 44 5.06 -10.79 8.37
CA VAL A 44 3.87 -10.71 7.51
C VAL A 44 4.35 -10.72 6.07
N VAL A 45 3.83 -11.64 5.26
CA VAL A 45 4.10 -11.71 3.82
C VAL A 45 2.82 -12.05 3.05
N LEU A 46 2.87 -11.95 1.72
CA LEU A 46 1.80 -12.38 0.83
C LEU A 46 2.15 -13.72 0.23
N LYS A 47 1.44 -14.78 0.64
CA LYS A 47 1.57 -16.10 0.03
C LYS A 47 0.96 -16.08 -1.36
N HIS A 48 1.81 -16.20 -2.37
CA HIS A 48 1.42 -16.23 -3.77
C HIS A 48 0.57 -17.47 -4.07
N ILE A 49 -0.60 -17.26 -4.68
CA ILE A 49 -1.45 -18.34 -5.21
C ILE A 49 -1.29 -18.38 -6.73
N ASN A 50 -1.47 -17.23 -7.38
CA ASN A 50 -1.27 -17.01 -8.81
C ASN A 50 -1.08 -15.50 -9.08
N GLU A 51 -0.89 -15.12 -10.34
CA GLU A 51 -0.62 -13.75 -10.80
C GLU A 51 -1.72 -12.72 -10.45
N TYR A 52 -2.88 -13.18 -9.97
CA TYR A 52 -4.04 -12.35 -9.61
C TYR A 52 -4.39 -12.42 -8.13
N GLU A 53 -3.83 -13.39 -7.39
CA GLU A 53 -4.29 -13.77 -6.07
C GLU A 53 -3.13 -14.07 -5.12
N ALA A 54 -3.22 -13.48 -3.93
CA ALA A 54 -2.39 -13.85 -2.80
C ALA A 54 -3.13 -13.63 -1.49
N ILE A 55 -2.72 -14.38 -0.48
CA ILE A 55 -3.28 -14.29 0.86
C ILE A 55 -2.19 -13.78 1.82
N PRO A 56 -2.49 -12.78 2.65
CA PRO A 56 -1.59 -12.42 3.73
C PRO A 56 -1.45 -13.57 4.71
N ILE A 57 -0.21 -13.86 5.10
CA ILE A 57 0.12 -14.83 6.14
C ILE A 57 1.06 -14.20 7.15
N ILE A 58 0.98 -14.68 8.38
CA ILE A 58 2.00 -14.46 9.41
C ILE A 58 2.75 -15.79 9.52
N THR A 59 4.05 -15.77 9.30
CA THR A 59 4.86 -16.99 9.27
C THR A 59 6.18 -16.81 10.00
N SER A 60 6.67 -17.91 10.57
CA SER A 60 8.01 -18.06 11.12
C SER A 60 8.88 -18.99 10.26
N ASP A 61 8.37 -19.41 9.09
CA ASP A 61 9.08 -20.28 8.16
C ASP A 61 9.80 -19.42 7.09
N VAL A 62 11.11 -19.58 6.98
CA VAL A 62 11.94 -18.89 5.99
C VAL A 62 11.52 -19.26 4.56
N GLU A 63 11.11 -20.51 4.32
CA GLU A 63 10.70 -20.95 2.98
C GLU A 63 9.41 -20.27 2.53
N ASP A 64 8.45 -20.04 3.44
CA ASP A 64 7.25 -19.26 3.13
C ASP A 64 7.61 -17.83 2.70
N VAL A 65 8.63 -17.22 3.33
CA VAL A 65 9.10 -15.88 2.97
C VAL A 65 9.73 -15.88 1.59
N LEU A 66 10.66 -16.81 1.31
CA LEU A 66 11.34 -16.93 0.01
C LEU A 66 10.35 -17.22 -1.12
N ALA A 67 9.33 -18.03 -0.85
CA ALA A 67 8.24 -18.32 -1.79
C ALA A 67 7.33 -17.12 -2.06
N SER A 68 7.29 -16.12 -1.16
CA SER A 68 6.51 -14.89 -1.30
C SER A 68 7.21 -13.82 -2.16
N ALA A 69 8.38 -14.11 -2.72
CA ALA A 69 9.07 -13.21 -3.63
C ALA A 69 8.25 -12.96 -4.92
N GLY A 70 8.12 -11.70 -5.29
CA GLY A 70 7.42 -11.30 -6.50
C GLY A 70 6.70 -9.96 -6.34
N SER A 71 6.38 -9.34 -7.47
CA SER A 71 5.48 -8.19 -7.51
C SER A 71 4.05 -8.69 -7.72
N MET A 72 3.10 -8.11 -7.00
CA MET A 72 1.68 -8.47 -7.11
C MET A 72 0.84 -7.20 -7.22
N HIS A 73 0.81 -6.58 -8.41
CA HIS A 73 0.06 -5.35 -8.63
C HIS A 73 -1.45 -5.56 -8.65
N THR A 74 -1.91 -6.80 -8.82
CA THR A 74 -3.32 -7.23 -8.93
C THR A 74 -3.95 -7.60 -7.59
N VAL A 75 -3.20 -7.53 -6.48
CA VAL A 75 -3.68 -7.90 -5.14
C VAL A 75 -3.86 -6.63 -4.29
N PRO A 76 -5.07 -6.03 -4.27
CA PRO A 76 -5.34 -4.73 -3.66
C PRO A 76 -5.48 -4.78 -2.12
N VAL A 77 -4.73 -5.64 -1.43
CA VAL A 77 -4.83 -5.84 0.04
C VAL A 77 -4.03 -4.80 0.83
N ASN A 78 -4.55 -4.44 2.01
CA ASN A 78 -3.82 -3.66 3.01
C ASN A 78 -3.35 -4.55 4.18
N LEU A 79 -2.06 -4.49 4.50
CA LEU A 79 -1.44 -5.39 5.47
C LEU A 79 -1.45 -4.86 6.92
N ALA A 80 -1.87 -3.62 7.16
CA ALA A 80 -1.68 -2.96 8.47
C ALA A 80 -2.33 -3.72 9.64
N LYS A 81 -3.48 -4.36 9.41
CA LYS A 81 -4.19 -5.12 10.45
C LYS A 81 -3.45 -6.37 10.91
N TYR A 82 -2.54 -6.91 10.11
CA TYR A 82 -1.75 -8.10 10.46
C TYR A 82 -0.62 -7.79 11.44
N ALA A 83 -0.31 -6.51 11.69
CA ALA A 83 0.65 -6.09 12.70
C ALA A 83 0.03 -5.87 14.09
N ILE A 84 -1.30 -5.83 14.21
CA ILE A 84 -2.01 -5.51 15.46
C ILE A 84 -1.71 -6.57 16.52
N GLY A 85 -1.23 -6.14 17.69
CA GLY A 85 -0.90 -7.02 18.81
C GLY A 85 0.28 -7.98 18.55
N LYS A 86 1.11 -7.70 17.53
CA LYS A 86 2.20 -8.57 17.08
C LYS A 86 3.55 -7.85 17.12
N ASN A 87 4.63 -8.65 17.16
CA ASN A 87 6.01 -8.19 16.97
C ASN A 87 6.51 -8.83 15.67
N VAL A 88 6.42 -8.10 14.56
CA VAL A 88 6.67 -8.65 13.22
C VAL A 88 7.60 -7.77 12.40
N ALA A 89 8.29 -8.35 11.42
CA ALA A 89 8.76 -7.59 10.25
C ALA A 89 7.77 -7.74 9.09
N MET A 90 7.58 -6.69 8.30
CA MET A 90 6.69 -6.76 7.14
C MET A 90 7.10 -5.84 6.00
N PRO A 91 6.90 -6.27 4.74
CA PRO A 91 6.91 -5.35 3.62
C PRO A 91 5.58 -4.58 3.57
N GLY A 92 5.59 -3.38 3.00
CA GLY A 92 4.36 -2.61 2.86
C GLY A 92 4.42 -1.52 1.82
N LYS A 93 3.34 -1.40 1.04
CA LYS A 93 3.07 -0.24 0.18
C LYS A 93 2.86 1.00 1.07
N PRO A 94 2.88 2.23 0.53
CA PRO A 94 2.68 3.43 1.33
C PRO A 94 1.41 3.42 2.20
N CYS A 95 0.30 2.88 1.70
CA CYS A 95 -0.92 2.74 2.49
C CYS A 95 -0.84 1.66 3.57
N ASP A 96 0.00 0.63 3.43
CA ASP A 96 0.23 -0.38 4.46
C ASP A 96 1.00 0.25 5.63
N ILE A 97 2.15 0.87 5.32
CA ILE A 97 3.01 1.53 6.30
C ILE A 97 2.24 2.61 7.06
N ARG A 98 1.51 3.48 6.33
CA ARG A 98 0.68 4.52 6.96
C ARG A 98 -0.43 3.95 7.84
N GLY A 99 -1.01 2.81 7.45
CA GLY A 99 -1.99 2.09 8.27
C GLY A 99 -1.37 1.61 9.59
N VAL A 100 -0.18 0.98 9.54
CA VAL A 100 0.53 0.52 10.74
C VAL A 100 0.84 1.68 11.68
N ILE A 101 1.32 2.81 11.15
CA ILE A 101 1.59 4.01 11.95
C ILE A 101 0.32 4.56 12.60
N GLU A 102 -0.81 4.56 11.89
CA GLU A 102 -2.10 4.96 12.47
C GLU A 102 -2.59 3.99 13.56
N GLN A 103 -2.31 2.69 13.44
CA GLN A 103 -2.57 1.69 14.48
C GLN A 103 -1.67 1.90 15.70
N ALA A 104 -0.39 2.22 15.49
CA ALA A 104 0.56 2.51 16.57
C ALA A 104 0.14 3.74 17.40
N LYS A 105 -0.38 4.80 16.77
CA LYS A 105 -0.94 5.97 17.49
C LYS A 105 -2.07 5.64 18.45
N ARG A 106 -2.76 4.52 18.19
CA ARG A 106 -3.89 4.01 18.96
C ARG A 106 -3.47 2.88 19.90
N ASN A 107 -2.17 2.62 20.04
CA ASN A 107 -1.56 1.58 20.85
C ASN A 107 -1.93 0.15 20.45
N GLU A 108 -2.42 -0.06 19.22
CA GLU A 108 -2.73 -1.40 18.70
C GLU A 108 -1.48 -2.10 18.13
N VAL A 109 -0.47 -1.32 17.74
CA VAL A 109 0.82 -1.82 17.25
C VAL A 109 1.94 -1.23 18.07
N ASN A 110 2.84 -2.08 18.58
CA ASN A 110 4.08 -1.64 19.19
C ASN A 110 5.12 -1.36 18.10
N ILE A 111 5.29 -0.08 17.75
CA ILE A 111 6.19 0.34 16.66
C ILE A 111 7.67 0.10 16.96
N ASP A 112 8.06 0.02 18.24
CA ASP A 112 9.44 -0.23 18.64
C ASP A 112 9.87 -1.67 18.34
N ASN A 113 8.91 -2.60 18.38
CA ASN A 113 9.10 -4.03 18.10
C ASN A 113 8.54 -4.46 16.74
N THR A 114 8.12 -3.52 15.90
CA THR A 114 7.62 -3.77 14.55
C THR A 114 8.61 -3.22 13.52
N TYR A 115 9.06 -4.05 12.59
CA TYR A 115 10.00 -3.69 11.54
C TYR A 115 9.27 -3.50 10.20
N LEU A 116 9.48 -2.35 9.55
CA LEU A 116 8.72 -1.92 8.38
C LEU A 116 9.64 -1.71 7.17
N ILE A 117 9.46 -2.53 6.13
CA ILE A 117 10.16 -2.38 4.86
C ILE A 117 9.19 -1.82 3.82
N GLY A 118 9.30 -0.53 3.56
CA GLY A 118 8.43 0.18 2.65
C GLY A 118 8.75 -0.11 1.18
N LEU A 119 7.73 -0.28 0.35
CA LEU A 119 7.84 -0.52 -1.09
C LEU A 119 7.35 0.71 -1.87
N ASN A 120 8.13 1.20 -2.83
CA ASN A 120 7.64 2.23 -3.76
C ASN A 120 6.44 1.69 -4.55
N CYS A 121 5.38 2.49 -4.70
CA CYS A 121 4.13 2.00 -5.27
C CYS A 121 3.53 3.00 -6.27
N GLY A 122 3.25 2.52 -7.48
CA GLY A 122 2.53 3.26 -8.50
C GLY A 122 1.00 3.10 -8.45
N GLY A 123 0.53 2.08 -7.73
CA GLY A 123 -0.87 1.73 -7.56
C GLY A 123 -1.09 0.22 -7.70
N THR A 124 -2.28 -0.24 -7.36
CA THR A 124 -2.71 -1.64 -7.57
C THR A 124 -3.97 -1.67 -8.43
N MET A 125 -4.31 -2.84 -8.94
CA MET A 125 -5.45 -3.12 -9.82
C MET A 125 -6.37 -4.14 -9.16
N TYR A 126 -7.60 -4.29 -9.68
CA TYR A 126 -8.52 -5.32 -9.20
C TYR A 126 -8.34 -6.62 -9.99
N PRO A 127 -8.30 -7.80 -9.34
CA PRO A 127 -8.06 -9.08 -10.01
C PRO A 127 -9.01 -9.34 -11.17
N VAL A 128 -10.33 -9.19 -10.94
CA VAL A 128 -11.37 -9.45 -11.93
C VAL A 128 -11.23 -8.51 -13.13
N GLN A 129 -11.08 -7.20 -12.88
CA GLN A 129 -10.90 -6.22 -13.94
C GLN A 129 -9.59 -6.43 -14.72
N THR A 130 -8.52 -6.89 -14.06
CA THR A 130 -7.27 -7.23 -14.76
C THR A 130 -7.45 -8.42 -15.69
N ARG A 131 -8.23 -9.44 -15.30
CA ARG A 131 -8.54 -10.59 -16.16
C ARG A 131 -9.37 -10.17 -17.38
N GLU A 132 -10.36 -9.30 -17.18
CA GLU A 132 -11.14 -8.72 -18.29
C GLU A 132 -10.25 -7.86 -19.22
N MET A 133 -9.36 -7.05 -18.64
CA MET A 133 -8.42 -6.22 -19.37
C MET A 133 -7.47 -7.05 -20.25
N LEU A 134 -7.00 -8.20 -19.77
CA LEU A 134 -6.14 -9.09 -20.55
C LEU A 134 -6.82 -9.61 -21.82
N ILE A 135 -8.09 -9.98 -21.72
CA ILE A 135 -8.88 -10.42 -22.87
C ILE A 135 -9.12 -9.26 -23.83
N ASN A 136 -9.57 -8.12 -23.32
CA ASN A 136 -10.09 -7.03 -24.15
C ASN A 136 -9.01 -6.11 -24.73
N MET A 137 -7.89 -5.93 -24.03
CA MET A 137 -6.81 -5.02 -24.41
C MET A 137 -5.56 -5.76 -24.89
N TYR A 138 -5.25 -6.90 -24.25
CA TYR A 138 -4.03 -7.65 -24.56
C TYR A 138 -4.27 -8.83 -25.50
N ASP A 139 -5.51 -9.27 -25.74
CA ASP A 139 -5.78 -10.50 -26.51
C ASP A 139 -5.02 -11.71 -25.90
N ILE A 140 -4.94 -11.75 -24.57
CA ILE A 140 -4.26 -12.79 -23.78
C ILE A 140 -5.30 -13.53 -22.95
N ASP A 141 -5.26 -14.87 -22.97
CA ASP A 141 -5.98 -15.68 -21.99
C ASP A 141 -5.35 -15.47 -20.60
N PRO A 142 -6.12 -15.01 -19.58
CA PRO A 142 -5.60 -14.85 -18.23
C PRO A 142 -4.94 -16.11 -17.66
N GLU A 143 -5.38 -17.30 -18.09
CA GLU A 143 -4.79 -18.56 -17.62
C GLU A 143 -3.38 -18.81 -18.16
N ASP A 144 -2.96 -18.07 -19.20
CA ASP A 144 -1.63 -18.18 -19.80
C ASP A 144 -0.61 -17.19 -19.23
N VAL A 145 -1.01 -16.31 -18.32
CA VAL A 145 -0.09 -15.36 -17.68
C VAL A 145 0.80 -16.07 -16.65
N THR A 146 2.09 -15.72 -16.66
CA THR A 146 3.15 -16.31 -15.81
C THR A 146 3.98 -15.26 -15.08
N GLY A 147 3.62 -13.99 -15.25
CA GLY A 147 4.33 -12.87 -14.67
C GLY A 147 3.80 -11.55 -15.17
N GLU A 148 3.95 -10.53 -14.34
CA GLU A 148 3.60 -9.15 -14.65
C GLU A 148 4.69 -8.19 -14.16
N ASN A 149 4.85 -7.09 -14.88
CA ASN A 149 5.78 -6.03 -14.50
C ASN A 149 5.28 -4.67 -14.96
N ILE A 150 5.70 -3.62 -14.26
CA ILE A 150 5.50 -2.24 -14.68
C ILE A 150 6.85 -1.62 -14.99
N GLU A 151 7.10 -1.36 -16.27
CA GLU A 151 8.34 -0.73 -16.73
C GLU A 151 8.03 0.48 -17.63
N LYS A 152 8.65 1.63 -17.30
CA LYS A 152 8.55 2.88 -18.10
C LYS A 152 7.10 3.30 -18.40
N GLY A 153 6.18 3.04 -17.45
CA GLY A 153 4.76 3.40 -17.57
C GLY A 153 3.90 2.41 -18.35
N ASN A 154 4.48 1.31 -18.84
CA ASN A 154 3.73 0.21 -19.45
C ASN A 154 3.50 -0.90 -18.43
N LEU A 155 2.29 -1.45 -18.43
CA LEU A 155 1.98 -2.69 -17.75
C LEU A 155 2.24 -3.84 -18.73
N ILE A 156 3.17 -4.72 -18.37
CA ILE A 156 3.70 -5.79 -19.21
C ILE A 156 3.27 -7.12 -18.60
N PHE A 157 2.70 -7.99 -19.42
CA PHE A 157 2.39 -9.36 -19.05
C PHE A 157 3.25 -10.34 -19.86
N ARG A 158 3.74 -11.38 -19.18
CA ARG A 158 4.47 -12.49 -19.79
C ARG A 158 3.59 -13.73 -19.83
N THR A 159 3.51 -14.39 -20.98
CA THR A 159 2.72 -15.61 -21.15
C THR A 159 3.58 -16.88 -21.08
N LYS A 160 2.94 -18.05 -20.96
CA LYS A 160 3.60 -19.37 -21.02
C LYS A 160 4.39 -19.61 -22.31
N SER A 161 4.03 -18.96 -23.42
CA SER A 161 4.76 -19.06 -24.68
C SER A 161 6.06 -18.25 -24.68
N GLY A 162 6.29 -17.43 -23.65
CA GLY A 162 7.41 -16.50 -23.55
C GLY A 162 7.17 -15.16 -24.23
N GLU A 163 5.95 -14.91 -24.74
CA GLU A 163 5.59 -13.60 -25.29
C GLU A 163 5.43 -12.56 -24.16
N GLU A 164 5.96 -11.37 -24.37
CA GLU A 164 5.76 -10.22 -23.51
C GLU A 164 4.99 -9.14 -24.27
N LYS A 165 3.85 -8.71 -23.72
CA LYS A 165 3.03 -7.63 -24.28
C LYS A 165 2.84 -6.53 -23.26
N GLY A 166 3.17 -5.30 -23.66
CA GLY A 166 3.05 -4.11 -22.83
C GLY A 166 2.06 -3.10 -23.42
N ILE A 167 1.20 -2.54 -22.57
CA ILE A 167 0.31 -1.42 -22.91
C ILE A 167 0.53 -0.31 -21.87
N SER A 168 0.47 0.94 -22.32
CA SER A 168 0.59 2.10 -21.44
C SER A 168 -0.50 2.09 -20.36
N ILE A 169 -0.13 2.38 -19.11
CA ILE A 169 -1.11 2.49 -18.02
C ILE A 169 -2.15 3.56 -18.31
N ASP A 170 -1.76 4.68 -18.92
CA ASP A 170 -2.69 5.77 -19.24
C ASP A 170 -3.77 5.31 -20.24
N GLU A 171 -3.39 4.50 -21.24
CA GLU A 171 -4.32 3.93 -22.22
C GLU A 171 -5.29 2.94 -21.56
N LEU A 172 -4.79 2.08 -20.67
CA LEU A 172 -5.64 1.17 -19.90
C LEU A 172 -6.62 1.93 -19.01
N GLU A 173 -6.18 3.03 -18.38
CA GLU A 173 -7.01 3.87 -17.53
C GLU A 173 -8.09 4.62 -18.30
N GLU A 174 -7.80 5.09 -19.52
CA GLU A 174 -8.77 5.69 -20.43
C GLU A 174 -9.81 4.68 -20.92
N ALA A 175 -9.41 3.43 -21.11
CA ALA A 175 -10.30 2.32 -21.46
C ALA A 175 -11.15 1.80 -20.27
N GLY A 176 -11.02 2.38 -19.07
CA GLY A 176 -11.77 2.00 -17.88
C GLY A 176 -11.13 0.88 -17.05
N TYR A 177 -9.93 0.43 -17.41
CA TYR A 177 -9.13 -0.55 -16.67
C TYR A 177 -8.01 0.13 -15.86
N GLY A 178 -6.98 -0.63 -15.49
CA GLY A 178 -5.79 -0.14 -14.82
C GLY A 178 -5.97 0.04 -13.31
N ARG A 179 -5.34 1.08 -12.76
CA ARG A 179 -5.21 1.22 -11.30
C ARG A 179 -6.54 1.58 -10.64
N ARG A 180 -6.71 1.13 -9.38
CA ARG A 180 -7.77 1.58 -8.48
C ARG A 180 -7.83 3.10 -8.44
N LEU A 181 -9.03 3.67 -8.44
CA LEU A 181 -9.22 5.13 -8.41
C LEU A 181 -8.47 5.79 -7.24
N SER A 182 -8.48 5.18 -6.06
CA SER A 182 -7.75 5.66 -4.87
C SER A 182 -6.23 5.71 -5.06
N CYS A 183 -5.67 4.80 -5.85
CA CYS A 183 -4.25 4.79 -6.18
C CYS A 183 -3.87 5.90 -7.17
N ARG A 184 -4.79 6.27 -8.07
CA ARG A 184 -4.54 7.28 -9.11
C ARG A 184 -4.26 8.67 -8.52
N TYR A 185 -4.95 9.05 -7.45
CA TYR A 185 -4.72 10.31 -6.73
C TYR A 185 -3.85 10.19 -5.47
N CYS A 186 -3.21 9.04 -5.23
CA CYS A 186 -2.38 8.85 -4.04
C CYS A 186 -1.17 9.82 -4.06
N ASP A 187 -0.92 10.48 -2.93
CA ASP A 187 0.09 11.52 -2.75
C ASP A 187 1.31 11.04 -1.92
N VAL A 188 1.47 9.73 -1.75
CA VAL A 188 2.66 9.09 -1.17
C VAL A 188 3.04 7.91 -2.04
N LYS A 189 4.24 7.97 -2.63
CA LYS A 189 4.70 6.94 -3.57
C LYS A 189 5.89 6.16 -3.03
N ILE A 190 6.83 6.86 -2.39
CA ILE A 190 7.93 6.26 -1.63
C ILE A 190 7.62 6.39 -0.13
N PRO A 191 7.50 5.27 0.60
CA PRO A 191 7.19 5.28 2.03
C PRO A 191 8.44 5.55 2.89
N VAL A 192 8.93 6.79 2.87
CA VAL A 192 10.07 7.23 3.70
C VAL A 192 9.78 7.24 5.21
N ASN A 193 8.54 6.95 5.60
CA ASN A 193 8.10 6.76 6.98
C ASN A 193 8.23 5.31 7.47
N ALA A 194 8.82 4.42 6.67
CA ALA A 194 9.20 3.06 7.06
C ALA A 194 10.63 3.02 7.64
N ASP A 195 11.14 1.84 7.98
CA ASP A 195 12.53 1.65 8.45
C ASP A 195 13.51 1.56 7.28
N LEU A 196 13.09 0.93 6.18
CA LEU A 196 13.73 0.93 4.88
C LEU A 196 12.74 1.37 3.80
N ALA A 197 13.16 2.15 2.81
CA ALA A 197 12.33 2.51 1.66
C ALA A 197 12.91 1.92 0.36
N CYS A 198 12.31 0.84 -0.12
CA CYS A 198 12.81 0.00 -1.18
C CYS A 198 11.98 0.08 -2.47
N GLY A 199 12.57 -0.32 -3.60
CA GLY A 199 11.86 -0.67 -4.82
C GLY A 199 12.70 -0.50 -6.08
N ASN A 200 12.08 -0.63 -7.25
CA ASN A 200 12.77 -0.57 -8.54
C ASN A 200 13.10 0.86 -9.02
N TRP A 201 12.53 1.90 -8.43
CA TRP A 201 12.78 3.27 -8.89
C TRP A 201 14.20 3.73 -8.53
N GLY A 202 14.98 4.05 -9.56
CA GLY A 202 16.41 4.41 -9.45
C GLY A 202 17.36 3.28 -9.87
N VAL A 203 16.87 2.06 -10.08
CA VAL A 203 17.67 0.96 -10.63
C VAL A 203 17.85 1.18 -12.13
N ILE A 204 19.08 1.09 -12.63
CA ILE A 204 19.44 1.43 -14.01
C ILE A 204 20.38 0.41 -14.66
N GLY A 205 20.42 0.42 -15.99
CA GLY A 205 21.36 -0.41 -16.76
C GLY A 205 21.08 -1.90 -16.60
N GLU A 206 22.14 -2.70 -16.54
CA GLU A 206 22.08 -4.17 -16.46
C GLU A 206 21.47 -4.68 -15.15
N LEU A 207 21.37 -3.83 -14.13
CA LEU A 207 20.73 -4.15 -12.86
C LEU A 207 19.19 -4.03 -12.89
N THR A 208 18.62 -3.47 -13.96
CA THR A 208 17.17 -3.33 -14.12
C THR A 208 16.49 -4.70 -14.05
N GLY A 209 15.50 -4.83 -13.17
CA GLY A 209 14.80 -6.10 -12.91
C GLY A 209 15.56 -7.08 -11.99
N ASN A 210 16.85 -6.86 -11.73
CA ASN A 210 17.71 -7.77 -10.98
C ASN A 210 18.33 -7.13 -9.72
N ALA A 211 17.97 -5.88 -9.40
CA ALA A 211 18.38 -5.17 -8.19
C ALA A 211 17.23 -4.31 -7.63
N THR A 212 17.41 -3.84 -6.40
CA THR A 212 16.45 -3.04 -5.66
C THR A 212 17.17 -1.81 -5.13
N PHE A 213 16.62 -0.63 -5.37
CA PHE A 213 17.06 0.59 -4.70
C PHE A 213 16.52 0.58 -3.27
N CYS A 214 17.36 0.87 -2.27
CA CYS A 214 16.98 0.92 -0.87
C CYS A 214 17.52 2.19 -0.19
N GLU A 215 16.67 2.88 0.56
CA GLU A 215 17.06 3.97 1.46
C GLU A 215 16.92 3.52 2.91
N VAL A 216 17.95 3.79 3.71
CA VAL A 216 17.96 3.47 5.13
C VAL A 216 17.40 4.65 5.91
N MET A 217 16.23 4.48 6.52
CA MET A 217 15.50 5.62 7.11
C MET A 217 15.81 5.86 8.59
N ASN A 218 16.15 4.79 9.32
CA ASN A 218 16.43 4.85 10.75
C ASN A 218 17.26 3.64 11.23
N GLU A 219 17.56 3.59 12.52
CA GLU A 219 18.34 2.53 13.17
C GLU A 219 17.74 1.11 13.00
N LYS A 220 16.41 0.96 12.94
CA LYS A 220 15.79 -0.34 12.61
C LYS A 220 16.13 -0.76 11.19
N GLY A 221 16.18 0.19 10.26
CA GLY A 221 16.61 -0.05 8.89
C GLY A 221 18.06 -0.51 8.79
N VAL A 222 18.96 0.14 9.54
CA VAL A 222 20.37 -0.29 9.66
C VAL A 222 20.42 -1.75 10.14
N ARG A 223 19.75 -2.05 11.26
CA ARG A 223 19.71 -3.41 11.83
C ARG A 223 19.20 -4.45 10.84
N LEU A 224 18.13 -4.16 10.10
CA LEU A 224 17.59 -5.07 9.09
C LEU A 224 18.61 -5.36 7.98
N LEU A 225 19.25 -4.32 7.46
CA LEU A 225 20.15 -4.46 6.32
C LEU A 225 21.47 -5.11 6.71
N GLU A 226 22.08 -4.71 7.83
CA GLU A 226 23.30 -5.34 8.36
C GLU A 226 23.06 -6.81 8.71
N ASN A 227 21.94 -7.13 9.36
CA ASN A 227 21.58 -8.52 9.63
C ASN A 227 21.53 -9.38 8.37
N ALA A 228 20.99 -8.85 7.27
CA ALA A 228 20.93 -9.56 5.99
C ALA A 228 22.30 -9.72 5.31
N ILE A 229 23.16 -8.69 5.41
CA ILE A 229 24.54 -8.72 4.89
C ILE A 229 25.37 -9.75 5.67
N ASP A 230 25.33 -9.70 7.01
CA ASP A 230 26.07 -10.61 7.88
C ASP A 230 25.60 -12.06 7.73
N ALA A 231 24.31 -12.25 7.41
CA ALA A 231 23.75 -13.55 7.07
C ALA A 231 24.16 -14.07 5.68
N GLY A 232 24.71 -13.22 4.80
CA GLY A 232 25.05 -13.56 3.41
C GLY A 232 23.85 -13.66 2.46
N TYR A 233 22.69 -13.13 2.85
CA TYR A 233 21.46 -13.17 2.05
C TYR A 233 21.40 -12.10 0.97
N VAL A 234 22.19 -11.02 1.13
CA VAL A 234 22.15 -9.86 0.23
C VAL A 234 23.55 -9.35 -0.10
N GLU A 235 23.69 -8.83 -1.32
CA GLU A 235 24.80 -7.98 -1.71
C GLU A 235 24.29 -6.56 -1.94
N ILE A 236 25.08 -5.57 -1.53
CA ILE A 236 24.76 -4.15 -1.70
C ILE A 236 25.96 -3.37 -2.23
N GLU A 237 25.66 -2.30 -2.95
CA GLU A 237 26.62 -1.27 -3.35
C GLU A 237 26.00 0.13 -3.17
N PRO A 238 26.82 1.18 -2.96
CA PRO A 238 26.31 2.56 -2.91
C PRO A 238 25.57 2.94 -4.20
N ALA A 239 24.42 3.59 -4.07
CA ALA A 239 23.68 4.08 -5.22
C ALA A 239 24.40 5.29 -5.85
N SER A 240 24.59 5.24 -7.18
CA SER A 240 25.17 6.38 -7.92
C SER A 240 24.27 7.62 -7.88
N ASP A 241 24.86 8.81 -8.02
CA ASP A 241 24.11 10.08 -8.11
C ASP A 241 23.03 10.06 -9.21
N LYS A 242 23.33 9.36 -10.31
CA LYS A 242 22.39 9.16 -11.42
C LYS A 242 21.19 8.32 -10.99
N ALA A 243 21.41 7.23 -10.25
CA ALA A 243 20.34 6.39 -9.70
C ALA A 243 19.44 7.18 -8.74
N ILE A 244 20.05 7.94 -7.83
CA ILE A 244 19.34 8.81 -6.87
C ILE A 244 18.48 9.84 -7.61
N THR A 245 19.06 10.55 -8.58
CA THR A 245 18.33 11.54 -9.40
C THR A 245 17.15 10.92 -10.14
N ILE A 246 17.33 9.72 -10.70
CA ILE A 246 16.26 9.02 -11.42
C ILE A 246 15.13 8.63 -10.47
N ARG A 247 15.45 8.11 -9.28
CA ARG A 247 14.46 7.77 -8.26
C ARG A 247 13.60 8.98 -7.88
N GLU A 248 14.23 10.10 -7.58
CA GLU A 248 13.55 11.36 -7.26
C GLU A 248 12.67 11.84 -8.43
N LYS A 249 13.20 11.78 -9.66
CA LYS A 249 12.46 12.15 -10.86
C LYS A 249 11.21 11.30 -11.05
N VAL A 250 11.32 9.97 -10.92
CA VAL A 250 10.16 9.05 -11.05
C VAL A 250 9.14 9.34 -9.95
N ASN A 251 9.58 9.54 -8.71
CA ASN A 251 8.70 9.91 -7.61
C ASN A 251 7.91 11.20 -7.90
N ASN A 252 8.60 12.25 -8.38
CA ASN A 252 7.97 13.53 -8.71
C ASN A 252 6.97 13.43 -9.86
N VAL A 253 7.28 12.62 -10.90
CA VAL A 253 6.33 12.33 -11.99
C VAL A 253 5.07 11.67 -11.43
N MET A 254 5.24 10.65 -10.58
CA MET A 254 4.12 9.91 -10.01
C MET A 254 3.28 10.75 -9.05
N LEU A 255 3.89 11.69 -8.31
CA LEU A 255 3.18 12.67 -7.49
C LEU A 255 2.41 13.69 -8.35
N SER A 256 3.01 14.20 -9.42
CA SER A 256 2.34 15.13 -10.34
C SER A 256 1.14 14.47 -11.05
N MET A 257 1.26 13.21 -11.44
CA MET A 257 0.10 12.44 -11.94
C MET A 257 -0.99 12.32 -10.86
N GLY A 258 -0.59 12.07 -9.61
CA GLY A 258 -1.49 12.03 -8.46
C GLY A 258 -2.27 13.32 -8.27
N GLU A 259 -1.59 14.46 -8.35
CA GLU A 259 -2.18 15.79 -8.24
C GLU A 259 -3.22 16.05 -9.35
N LYS A 260 -2.87 15.77 -10.61
CA LYS A 260 -3.80 15.90 -11.74
C LYS A 260 -5.06 15.04 -11.57
N TRP A 261 -4.91 13.82 -11.07
CA TRP A 261 -6.06 12.95 -10.77
C TRP A 261 -6.87 13.46 -9.58
N SER A 262 -6.21 14.01 -8.56
CA SER A 262 -6.86 14.63 -7.41
C SER A 262 -7.77 15.79 -7.86
N GLU A 263 -7.28 16.68 -8.73
CA GLU A 263 -8.07 17.79 -9.29
C GLU A 263 -9.30 17.30 -10.07
N LYS A 264 -9.16 16.21 -10.84
CA LYS A 264 -10.27 15.59 -11.59
C LYS A 264 -11.33 14.96 -10.68
N VAL A 265 -10.90 14.30 -9.60
CA VAL A 265 -11.79 13.54 -8.71
C VAL A 265 -12.47 14.45 -7.68
N PHE A 266 -11.74 15.42 -7.13
CA PHE A 266 -12.20 16.28 -6.05
C PHE A 266 -12.65 17.65 -6.54
N THR A 267 -13.63 17.65 -7.45
CA THR A 267 -14.33 18.86 -7.87
C THR A 267 -15.09 19.50 -6.70
N GLU A 268 -15.22 20.82 -6.72
CA GLU A 268 -15.91 21.56 -5.66
C GLU A 268 -17.41 21.25 -5.66
N ILE A 269 -17.97 21.01 -4.47
CA ILE A 269 -19.41 20.86 -4.26
C ILE A 269 -19.94 22.21 -3.77
N PRO A 270 -20.93 22.81 -4.45
CA PRO A 270 -21.52 24.10 -4.07
C PRO A 270 -21.96 24.12 -2.60
N ASP A 271 -21.70 25.22 -1.89
CA ASP A 271 -21.90 25.32 -0.43
C ASP A 271 -23.33 24.97 0.02
N GLY A 272 -24.36 25.28 -0.78
CA GLY A 272 -25.76 24.96 -0.49
C GLY A 272 -26.17 23.51 -0.78
N GLU A 273 -25.37 22.76 -1.53
CA GLU A 273 -25.70 21.40 -2.00
C GLU A 273 -24.93 20.31 -1.25
N ARG A 274 -23.94 20.67 -0.42
CA ARG A 274 -23.04 19.71 0.25
C ARG A 274 -23.78 18.64 1.04
N THR A 275 -24.73 19.04 1.89
CA THR A 275 -25.48 18.09 2.71
C THR A 275 -26.29 17.14 1.85
N GLN A 276 -26.98 17.67 0.83
CA GLN A 276 -27.77 16.88 -0.10
C GLN A 276 -26.90 15.90 -0.89
N TYR A 277 -25.75 16.35 -1.41
CA TYR A 277 -24.78 15.50 -2.09
C TYR A 277 -24.39 14.29 -1.24
N TYR A 278 -23.99 14.50 0.03
CA TYR A 278 -23.61 13.36 0.88
C TYR A 278 -24.79 12.46 1.23
N MET A 279 -25.99 13.01 1.45
CA MET A 279 -27.18 12.21 1.67
C MET A 279 -27.53 11.35 0.45
N GLU A 280 -27.30 11.84 -0.77
CA GLU A 280 -27.48 11.09 -2.01
C GLU A 280 -26.40 10.02 -2.18
N GLN A 281 -25.13 10.33 -1.89
CA GLN A 281 -24.04 9.35 -1.96
C GLN A 281 -24.22 8.17 -0.99
N PHE A 282 -24.85 8.39 0.16
CA PHE A 282 -25.13 7.33 1.15
C PHE A 282 -26.52 6.70 1.01
N ALA A 283 -27.36 7.15 0.06
CA ALA A 283 -28.76 6.75 -0.02
C ALA A 283 -28.96 5.24 -0.17
N ASP A 284 -28.05 4.56 -0.87
CA ASP A 284 -28.10 3.12 -1.12
C ASP A 284 -27.40 2.28 -0.03
N CYS A 285 -26.90 2.92 1.04
CA CYS A 285 -26.17 2.22 2.08
C CYS A 285 -27.07 1.23 2.84
N ILE A 286 -26.70 -0.04 2.80
CA ILE A 286 -27.39 -1.13 3.52
C ILE A 286 -26.88 -1.35 4.96
N ASN A 287 -26.06 -0.44 5.48
CA ASN A 287 -25.47 -0.47 6.83
C ASN A 287 -24.78 -1.80 7.22
N CYS A 288 -24.16 -2.51 6.26
CA CYS A 288 -23.51 -3.81 6.51
C CYS A 288 -22.22 -3.74 7.34
N GLY A 289 -21.65 -2.55 7.57
CA GLY A 289 -20.46 -2.35 8.39
C GLY A 289 -19.11 -2.78 7.77
N ALA A 290 -19.11 -3.40 6.59
CA ALA A 290 -17.89 -3.91 5.94
C ALA A 290 -16.79 -2.85 5.78
N CYS A 291 -17.17 -1.61 5.44
CA CYS A 291 -16.23 -0.50 5.27
C CYS A 291 -15.52 -0.05 6.56
N LYS A 292 -16.15 -0.27 7.73
CA LYS A 292 -15.53 -0.04 9.04
C LYS A 292 -14.61 -1.21 9.36
N GLU A 293 -15.05 -2.43 9.06
CA GLU A 293 -14.31 -3.63 9.41
C GLU A 293 -13.04 -3.82 8.58
N ILE A 294 -13.01 -3.40 7.32
CA ILE A 294 -11.78 -3.46 6.51
C ILE A 294 -10.83 -2.27 6.78
N CYS A 295 -11.31 -1.20 7.43
CA CYS A 295 -10.57 0.05 7.52
C CYS A 295 -9.27 -0.13 8.34
N PRO A 296 -8.08 0.09 7.76
CA PRO A 296 -6.80 -0.15 8.45
C PRO A 296 -6.45 0.89 9.51
N VAL A 297 -7.28 1.93 9.69
CA VAL A 297 -7.09 2.98 10.70
C VAL A 297 -8.06 2.80 11.88
N CYS A 298 -9.12 1.99 11.70
CA CYS A 298 -10.12 1.80 12.74
C CYS A 298 -9.67 0.72 13.74
N THR A 299 -9.87 0.99 15.03
CA THR A 299 -9.41 0.13 16.13
C THR A 299 -10.50 -0.27 17.11
N CYS A 300 -11.67 0.39 17.06
CA CYS A 300 -12.72 0.23 18.07
C CYS A 300 -13.42 -1.14 18.12
N GLY A 301 -13.00 -2.12 17.30
CA GLY A 301 -13.54 -3.49 17.35
C GLY A 301 -15.07 -3.55 17.32
N GLU A 302 -15.64 -4.54 18.00
CA GLU A 302 -17.09 -4.72 18.14
C GLU A 302 -17.74 -3.65 19.04
N ASP A 303 -16.99 -3.11 20.01
CA ASP A 303 -17.44 -2.08 20.97
C ASP A 303 -17.56 -0.67 20.35
N SER A 304 -17.60 -0.57 19.03
CA SER A 304 -17.55 0.70 18.33
C SER A 304 -18.85 1.49 18.49
N LYS A 305 -18.78 2.68 19.10
CA LYS A 305 -19.96 3.55 19.27
C LYS A 305 -20.66 3.88 17.95
N CYS A 306 -19.95 3.92 16.83
CA CYS A 306 -20.57 4.19 15.53
C CYS A 306 -21.57 3.11 15.09
N THR A 307 -21.38 1.84 15.45
CA THR A 307 -22.31 0.75 15.11
C THR A 307 -23.49 0.66 16.07
N MET A 308 -23.43 1.32 17.23
CA MET A 308 -24.52 1.33 18.22
C MET A 308 -25.63 2.34 17.90
N TYR A 309 -25.39 3.32 17.03
CA TYR A 309 -26.36 4.37 16.68
C TYR A 309 -27.12 4.07 15.37
N HIS A 310 -27.48 2.81 15.16
CA HIS A 310 -28.29 2.37 14.02
C HIS A 310 -29.30 1.30 14.45
N ASN A 311 -30.54 1.43 13.98
CA ASN A 311 -31.62 0.45 14.10
C ASN A 311 -32.06 0.03 12.69
N LEU A 312 -32.42 -1.25 12.52
CA LEU A 312 -32.96 -1.77 11.25
C LEU A 312 -34.25 -1.08 10.79
N GLU A 313 -34.99 -0.45 11.71
CA GLU A 313 -36.19 0.33 11.42
C GLU A 313 -35.89 1.75 10.89
N ASP A 314 -34.64 2.18 10.96
CA ASP A 314 -34.25 3.51 10.53
C ASP A 314 -34.40 3.68 9.01
N ASN A 315 -35.20 4.66 8.59
CA ASN A 315 -35.48 4.97 7.18
C ASN A 315 -34.72 6.20 6.65
N TYR A 316 -33.77 6.72 7.42
CA TYR A 316 -32.95 7.86 7.00
C TYR A 316 -31.97 7.43 5.88
N ARG A 317 -31.69 8.35 4.93
CA ARG A 317 -30.69 8.12 3.85
C ARG A 317 -29.25 8.15 4.36
N MET A 318 -29.01 8.89 5.44
CA MET A 318 -27.71 9.01 6.10
C MET A 318 -27.90 8.87 7.60
N SER A 319 -27.21 7.90 8.17
CA SER A 319 -27.29 7.50 9.58
C SER A 319 -26.28 8.21 10.48
N MET A 320 -26.48 8.11 11.80
CA MET A 320 -25.48 8.51 12.78
C MET A 320 -24.17 7.73 12.62
N PHE A 321 -24.22 6.46 12.17
CA PHE A 321 -23.02 5.71 11.81
C PHE A 321 -22.17 6.45 10.78
N HIS A 322 -22.77 6.98 9.71
CA HIS A 322 -22.05 7.73 8.67
C HIS A 322 -21.41 9.00 9.26
N MET A 323 -22.16 9.77 10.05
CA MET A 323 -21.66 11.01 10.65
C MET A 323 -20.46 10.76 11.58
N VAL A 324 -20.56 9.76 12.46
CA VAL A 324 -19.46 9.39 13.36
C VAL A 324 -18.25 8.90 12.57
N ARG A 325 -18.46 8.09 11.52
CA ARG A 325 -17.37 7.62 10.64
C ARG A 325 -16.67 8.79 9.93
N LEU A 326 -17.43 9.76 9.41
CA LEU A 326 -16.88 10.95 8.77
C LEU A 326 -16.01 11.75 9.75
N MET A 327 -16.49 11.97 10.98
CA MET A 327 -15.72 12.68 12.01
C MET A 327 -14.44 11.94 12.39
N HIS A 328 -14.49 10.64 12.65
CA HIS A 328 -13.32 9.85 13.06
C HIS A 328 -12.26 9.73 11.95
N LEU A 329 -12.66 9.78 10.69
CA LEU A 329 -11.76 9.72 9.55
C LEU A 329 -11.35 11.11 9.03
N SER A 330 -11.91 12.17 9.59
CA SER A 330 -11.74 13.55 9.13
C SER A 330 -10.30 14.05 9.18
N ASP A 331 -9.39 13.41 9.90
CA ASP A 331 -7.96 13.68 9.89
C ASP A 331 -7.11 12.43 9.66
N SER A 332 -7.65 11.25 9.95
CA SER A 332 -6.89 9.99 10.00
C SER A 332 -7.04 9.15 8.73
N CYS A 333 -7.91 9.52 7.78
CA CYS A 333 -8.04 8.78 6.52
C CYS A 333 -6.73 8.80 5.72
N ILE A 334 -6.18 7.62 5.44
CA ILE A 334 -4.98 7.43 4.62
C ILE A 334 -5.26 7.28 3.13
N GLY A 335 -6.54 7.21 2.71
CA GLY A 335 -6.92 7.11 1.30
C GLY A 335 -6.60 5.75 0.64
N CYS A 336 -6.57 4.66 1.41
CA CYS A 336 -6.10 3.35 0.93
C CYS A 336 -7.03 2.61 -0.05
N GLY A 337 -8.29 3.03 -0.22
CA GLY A 337 -9.25 2.35 -1.10
C GLY A 337 -10.10 1.28 -0.44
N GLN A 338 -9.59 0.59 0.59
CA GLN A 338 -10.20 -0.64 1.14
C GLN A 338 -11.71 -0.55 1.40
N CYS A 339 -12.20 0.57 1.95
CA CYS A 339 -13.63 0.73 2.22
C CYS A 339 -14.50 0.75 0.96
N THR A 340 -14.00 1.31 -0.14
CA THR A 340 -14.69 1.29 -1.44
C THR A 340 -14.68 -0.11 -2.01
N ASP A 341 -13.54 -0.80 -1.94
CA ASP A 341 -13.35 -2.14 -2.50
C ASP A 341 -14.32 -3.19 -1.92
N VAL A 342 -14.76 -3.01 -0.66
CA VAL A 342 -15.68 -3.94 0.02
C VAL A 342 -17.14 -3.47 0.06
N CYS A 343 -17.48 -2.36 -0.58
CA CYS A 343 -18.85 -1.85 -0.55
C CYS A 343 -19.73 -2.66 -1.53
N PRO A 344 -20.75 -3.40 -1.06
CA PRO A 344 -21.57 -4.25 -1.93
C PRO A 344 -22.56 -3.48 -2.82
N VAL A 345 -22.64 -2.16 -2.63
CA VAL A 345 -23.54 -1.23 -3.34
C VAL A 345 -22.74 -0.08 -3.96
N ASP A 346 -21.45 -0.29 -4.21
CA ASP A 346 -20.57 0.58 -5.00
C ASP A 346 -20.47 2.06 -4.54
N ILE A 347 -20.69 2.32 -3.25
CA ILE A 347 -20.52 3.67 -2.70
C ILE A 347 -19.02 4.05 -2.75
N PRO A 348 -18.65 5.22 -3.30
CA PRO A 348 -17.26 5.66 -3.43
C PRO A 348 -16.69 6.21 -2.10
N LEU A 349 -16.73 5.37 -1.06
CA LEU A 349 -16.43 5.71 0.33
C LEU A 349 -15.07 6.40 0.52
N THR A 350 -14.02 5.93 -0.15
CA THR A 350 -12.68 6.54 -0.05
C THR A 350 -12.70 7.99 -0.51
N THR A 351 -13.36 8.28 -1.64
CA THR A 351 -13.52 9.63 -2.18
C THR A 351 -14.32 10.50 -1.21
N ILE A 352 -15.42 9.97 -0.65
CA ILE A 352 -16.23 10.68 0.34
C ILE A 352 -15.40 11.05 1.57
N PHE A 353 -14.67 10.09 2.16
CA PHE A 353 -13.85 10.34 3.35
C PHE A 353 -12.69 11.30 3.06
N ARG A 354 -12.05 11.22 1.89
CA ARG A 354 -10.96 12.11 1.49
C ARG A 354 -11.42 13.56 1.32
N ARG A 355 -12.67 13.82 0.89
CA ARG A 355 -13.22 15.20 0.83
C ARG A 355 -13.17 15.93 2.18
N PHE A 356 -13.26 15.21 3.30
CA PHE A 356 -13.11 15.75 4.65
C PHE A 356 -11.65 15.70 5.10
N ALA A 357 -11.01 14.54 4.96
CA ALA A 357 -9.65 14.28 5.41
C ALA A 357 -8.64 15.28 4.85
N ASP A 358 -8.72 15.58 3.55
CA ASP A 358 -7.71 16.38 2.85
C ASP A 358 -7.76 17.82 3.30
N LYS A 359 -8.96 18.35 3.54
CA LYS A 359 -9.16 19.70 4.06
C LYS A 359 -8.62 19.83 5.48
N SER A 360 -8.92 18.88 6.36
CA SER A 360 -8.40 18.90 7.74
C SER A 360 -6.88 18.71 7.77
N GLN A 361 -6.36 17.68 7.11
CA GLN A 361 -4.93 17.39 7.00
C GLN A 361 -4.16 18.63 6.49
N LYS A 362 -4.64 19.26 5.42
CA LYS A 362 -4.04 20.51 4.89
C LYS A 362 -4.12 21.66 5.89
N LYS A 363 -5.28 21.88 6.53
CA LYS A 363 -5.48 22.98 7.49
C LYS A 363 -4.53 22.91 8.69
N TYR A 364 -4.25 21.70 9.18
CA TYR A 364 -3.41 21.48 10.35
C TYR A 364 -1.97 21.07 9.99
N ASN A 365 -1.58 21.14 8.71
CA ASN A 365 -0.28 20.67 8.22
C ASN A 365 0.07 19.25 8.72
N TYR A 366 -0.93 18.37 8.72
CA TYR A 366 -0.86 17.00 9.21
C TYR A 366 -1.07 16.03 8.06
N LYS A 367 -0.37 14.90 8.04
CA LYS A 367 -0.57 13.84 7.05
C LYS A 367 -0.68 12.49 7.73
N ALA A 368 -1.85 11.86 7.60
CA ALA A 368 -2.16 10.62 8.30
C ALA A 368 -1.13 9.53 8.00
N GLY A 369 -0.66 8.86 9.03
CA GLY A 369 0.28 7.74 8.97
C GLY A 369 1.74 8.08 8.64
N MET A 370 2.12 9.36 8.55
CA MET A 370 3.51 9.73 8.20
C MET A 370 4.46 9.83 9.39
N THR A 371 3.95 10.23 10.55
CA THR A 371 4.69 10.35 11.82
C THR A 371 3.86 9.74 12.94
N LEU A 372 4.42 9.55 14.13
CA LEU A 372 3.69 9.15 15.34
C LEU A 372 2.95 10.32 16.02
N GLU A 373 2.96 11.51 15.40
CA GLU A 373 2.17 12.65 15.89
C GLU A 373 0.68 12.30 15.93
N ARG A 374 0.02 12.67 17.03
CA ARG A 374 -1.40 12.39 17.21
C ARG A 374 -2.23 13.17 16.17
N PRO A 375 -3.31 12.57 15.64
CA PRO A 375 -4.21 13.28 14.76
C PRO A 375 -4.80 14.54 15.44
N PRO A 376 -4.97 15.65 14.72
CA PRO A 376 -5.44 16.92 15.26
C PRO A 376 -6.78 16.86 16.03
N PHE A 377 -7.66 15.92 15.68
CA PHE A 377 -8.96 15.72 16.33
C PHE A 377 -9.02 14.45 17.18
N LEU A 378 -7.90 13.75 17.39
CA LEU A 378 -7.85 12.64 18.33
C LEU A 378 -7.87 13.20 19.77
N GLU A 379 -9.06 13.19 20.38
CA GLU A 379 -9.19 13.41 21.83
C GLU A 379 -8.39 12.36 22.59
N VAL A 380 -7.76 12.81 23.67
CA VAL A 380 -6.91 12.06 24.60
C VAL A 380 -7.61 10.77 25.01
N MET A 381 -7.19 9.61 24.49
CA MET A 381 -7.48 8.35 25.19
C MET A 381 -6.74 8.42 26.53
N PRO A 382 -7.43 8.42 27.68
CA PRO A 382 -6.75 8.22 28.95
C PRO A 382 -6.16 6.82 28.92
N ARG A 383 -4.90 6.74 29.37
CA ARG A 383 -4.17 5.47 29.56
C ARG A 383 -4.90 4.56 30.54
#